data_AF-A0A2K4YEW3-F1
#
_entry.id   AF-A0A2K4YEW3-F1
#
_cell.length_a   1.000
_cell.length_b   1.000
_cell.length_c   1.000
_cell.angle_alpha   90.00
_cell.angle_beta   90.00
_cell.angle_gamma   90.00
#
_symmetry.space_group_name_H-M   'P 1'
#
loop_
_entity.id
_entity.type
_entity.pdbx_description
1 polymer ?
#
loop_
_entity_poly.entity_id
_entity_poly.type
_entity_poly.pdbx_seq_one_letter_code
_entity_poly.pdbx_strand_id
1 'polypeptide(L)'
;VWRRKNKYATAAPIAVTSTAWQEQFDELWRLLVPQGGAAASQQGEAIRLAGKLSREILDNGAINWDADFCAMADHLAQLLTGGRPVADQSELNTLRDTVRSGGGGRAELYRVAELAVSWVLANPIPVPAAPAPYRN
;
A
#
# COMPACT_ATOMS: atom_id res chain seq x y z
N VAL A 1 28.67 17.49 -10.77
CA VAL A 1 27.23 17.86 -10.72
C VAL A 1 26.42 16.76 -11.37
N TRP A 2 25.90 15.79 -10.61
CA TRP A 2 25.05 14.72 -11.15
C TRP A 2 23.58 15.05 -10.87
N ARG A 3 22.91 15.66 -11.86
CA ARG A 3 21.44 15.73 -11.88
C ARG A 3 20.93 14.30 -12.10
N ARG A 4 20.41 13.65 -11.05
CA ARG A 4 19.50 12.50 -11.23
C ARG A 4 18.32 13.01 -12.05
N LYS A 5 18.26 12.65 -13.34
CA LYS A 5 17.05 12.85 -14.13
C LYS A 5 15.93 12.10 -13.42
N ASN A 6 14.95 12.84 -12.90
CA ASN A 6 13.76 12.26 -12.29
C ASN A 6 12.93 11.61 -13.41
N LYS A 7 13.22 10.35 -13.73
CA LYS A 7 12.57 9.55 -14.79
C LYS A 7 11.06 9.35 -14.61
N TYR A 8 10.49 9.91 -13.54
CA TYR A 8 9.10 9.75 -13.13
C TYR A 8 8.25 10.99 -13.38
N ALA A 9 8.85 12.14 -13.71
CA ALA A 9 8.09 13.33 -14.13
C ALA A 9 7.42 13.17 -15.52
N THR A 10 7.75 12.10 -16.25
CA THR A 10 7.21 11.77 -17.59
C THR A 10 6.52 10.39 -17.61
N ALA A 11 6.25 9.78 -16.45
CA ALA A 11 5.57 8.50 -16.40
C ALA A 11 4.07 8.67 -16.70
N ALA A 12 3.51 7.77 -17.51
CA ALA A 12 2.08 7.74 -17.77
C ALA A 12 1.30 7.53 -16.45
N PRO A 13 0.13 8.16 -16.28
CA PRO A 13 -0.73 7.90 -15.14
C PRO A 13 -1.10 6.42 -15.05
N ILE A 14 -1.13 5.88 -13.84
CA ILE A 14 -1.69 4.57 -13.54
C ILE A 14 -3.18 4.60 -13.85
N ALA A 15 -3.65 3.60 -14.59
CA ALA A 15 -5.05 3.44 -14.95
C ALA A 15 -5.46 1.99 -14.78
N VAL A 16 -6.73 1.79 -14.43
CA VAL A 16 -7.41 0.50 -14.29
C VAL A 16 -8.67 0.51 -15.15
N THR A 17 -9.12 -0.67 -15.59
CA THR A 17 -10.33 -0.82 -16.39
C THR A 17 -11.55 -1.23 -15.58
N SER A 18 -11.33 -1.89 -14.45
CA SER A 18 -12.39 -2.36 -13.56
C SER A 18 -13.01 -1.22 -12.73
N THR A 19 -14.21 -1.47 -12.22
CA THR A 19 -14.97 -0.52 -11.39
C THR A 19 -15.08 -0.93 -9.92
N ALA A 20 -15.09 -2.23 -9.64
CA ALA A 20 -15.09 -2.75 -8.28
C ALA A 20 -13.69 -2.70 -7.67
N TRP A 21 -13.57 -2.26 -6.40
CA TRP A 21 -12.26 -2.07 -5.78
C TRP A 21 -11.44 -3.37 -5.71
N GLN A 22 -12.09 -4.54 -5.56
CA GLN A 22 -11.42 -5.84 -5.52
C GLN A 22 -10.71 -6.14 -6.85
N GLU A 23 -11.44 -5.97 -7.95
CA GLU A 23 -10.90 -6.18 -9.29
C GLU A 23 -9.81 -5.15 -9.63
N GLN A 24 -10.00 -3.90 -9.18
CA GLN A 24 -8.98 -2.86 -9.28
C GLN A 24 -7.73 -3.19 -8.46
N PHE A 25 -7.89 -3.76 -7.26
CA PHE A 25 -6.76 -4.22 -6.43
C PHE A 25 -5.96 -5.29 -7.19
N ASP A 26 -6.63 -6.27 -7.80
CA ASP A 26 -5.98 -7.33 -8.58
C ASP A 26 -5.31 -6.81 -9.86
N GLU A 27 -5.91 -5.83 -10.54
CA GLU A 27 -5.27 -5.12 -11.66
C GLU A 27 -4.01 -4.38 -11.19
N LEU A 28 -4.13 -3.56 -10.14
CA LEU A 28 -3.02 -2.79 -9.59
C LEU A 28 -1.90 -3.68 -9.06
N TRP A 29 -2.24 -4.81 -8.45
CA TRP A 29 -1.26 -5.81 -8.00
C TRP A 29 -0.45 -6.31 -9.19
N ARG A 30 -1.11 -6.76 -10.26
CA ARG A 30 -0.44 -7.24 -11.47
C ARG A 30 0.39 -6.15 -12.17
N LEU A 31 -0.06 -4.90 -12.13
CA LEU A 31 0.60 -3.78 -12.80
C LEU A 31 1.81 -3.25 -12.02
N LEU A 32 1.75 -3.22 -10.70
CA LEU A 32 2.67 -2.43 -9.87
C LEU A 32 3.51 -3.26 -8.89
N VAL A 33 3.08 -4.48 -8.54
CA VAL A 33 3.71 -5.28 -7.50
C VAL A 33 4.67 -6.31 -8.13
N PRO A 34 5.96 -6.30 -7.79
CA PRO A 34 6.90 -7.29 -8.30
C PRO A 34 6.66 -8.66 -7.65
N GLN A 35 7.17 -9.72 -8.28
CA GLN A 35 7.10 -11.08 -7.73
C GLN A 35 7.78 -11.22 -6.36
N GLY A 36 8.78 -10.37 -6.07
CA GLY A 36 9.45 -10.32 -4.79
C GLY A 36 10.09 -8.96 -4.52
N GLY A 37 10.25 -8.63 -3.24
CA GLY A 37 10.82 -7.37 -2.79
C GLY A 37 9.84 -6.20 -2.77
N ALA A 38 10.37 -4.99 -2.57
CA ALA A 38 9.62 -3.75 -2.54
C ALA A 38 9.22 -3.31 -3.96
N ALA A 39 8.07 -2.66 -4.08
CA ALA A 39 7.63 -2.10 -5.35
C ALA A 39 8.48 -0.88 -5.75
N ALA A 40 8.54 -0.61 -7.05
CA ALA A 40 9.33 0.50 -7.59
C ALA A 40 8.71 1.89 -7.33
N SER A 41 7.41 1.94 -7.04
CA SER A 41 6.65 3.18 -6.78
C SER A 41 5.93 3.13 -5.44
N GLN A 42 5.63 4.29 -4.87
CA GLN A 42 4.81 4.44 -3.67
C GLN A 42 3.42 3.82 -3.85
N GLN A 43 2.83 3.94 -5.04
CA GLN A 43 1.56 3.32 -5.40
C GLN A 43 1.63 1.80 -5.40
N GLY A 44 2.67 1.23 -6.01
CA GLY A 44 2.89 -0.21 -5.94
C GLY A 44 3.14 -0.68 -4.51
N GLU A 45 3.82 0.14 -3.70
CA GLU A 45 4.13 -0.20 -2.33
C GLU A 45 2.90 -0.19 -1.44
N ALA A 46 1.99 0.77 -1.63
CA ALA A 46 0.71 0.80 -0.93
C ALA A 46 -0.11 -0.48 -1.21
N ILE A 47 -0.20 -0.91 -2.47
CA ILE A 47 -0.93 -2.11 -2.87
C ILE A 47 -0.25 -3.38 -2.34
N ARG A 48 1.08 -3.46 -2.46
CA ARG A 48 1.87 -4.60 -1.96
C ARG A 48 1.68 -4.77 -0.46
N LEU A 49 1.78 -3.69 0.31
CA LEU A 49 1.66 -3.71 1.77
C LEU A 49 0.25 -4.08 2.21
N ALA A 50 -0.79 -3.48 1.62
CA ALA A 50 -2.18 -3.81 1.95
C ALA A 50 -2.45 -5.31 1.76
N GLY A 51 -1.96 -5.91 0.67
CA GLY A 51 -2.12 -7.34 0.42
C GLY A 51 -1.26 -8.23 1.33
N LYS A 52 0.00 -7.84 1.60
CA LYS A 52 0.91 -8.60 2.47
C LYS A 52 0.44 -8.64 3.92
N LEU A 53 0.02 -7.49 4.46
CA LEU A 53 -0.53 -7.38 5.82
C LEU A 53 -1.82 -8.20 5.96
N SER A 54 -2.74 -8.07 4.99
CA SER A 54 -4.00 -8.80 5.00
C SER A 54 -3.79 -10.32 4.95
N ARG A 55 -2.90 -10.79 4.08
CA ARG A 55 -2.55 -12.21 3.97
C ARG A 55 -1.98 -12.76 5.27
N GLU A 56 -1.06 -12.03 5.89
CA GLU A 56 -0.44 -12.50 7.14
C GLU A 56 -1.47 -12.63 8.27
N ILE A 57 -2.40 -11.69 8.39
CA ILE A 57 -3.43 -11.73 9.43
C ILE A 57 -4.49 -12.79 9.12
N LEU A 58 -5.05 -12.80 7.91
CA LEU A 58 -6.18 -13.68 7.56
C LEU A 58 -5.78 -15.13 7.31
N ASP A 59 -4.65 -15.35 6.63
CA ASP A 59 -4.29 -16.68 6.16
C ASP A 59 -3.31 -17.36 7.11
N ASN A 60 -2.38 -16.60 7.71
CA ASN A 60 -1.38 -17.13 8.63
C ASN A 60 -1.72 -16.89 10.11
N GLY A 61 -2.80 -16.17 10.42
CA GLY A 61 -3.21 -15.90 11.81
C GLY A 61 -2.17 -15.08 12.58
N ALA A 62 -1.41 -14.22 11.90
CA ALA A 62 -0.35 -13.38 12.46
C ALA A 62 0.80 -14.18 13.13
N ILE A 63 1.03 -15.43 12.73
CA ILE A 63 2.09 -16.26 13.32
C ILE A 63 3.50 -15.70 13.07
N ASN A 64 3.73 -15.04 11.92
CA ASN A 64 5.01 -14.41 11.61
C ASN A 64 5.06 -12.92 12.00
N TRP A 65 4.09 -12.44 12.78
CA TRP A 65 3.98 -11.02 13.09
C TRP A 65 5.11 -10.55 14.00
N ASP A 66 5.85 -9.54 13.53
CA ASP A 66 7.03 -9.03 14.18
C ASP A 66 7.16 -7.51 14.02
N ALA A 67 8.33 -6.97 14.34
CA ALA A 67 8.62 -5.54 14.22
C ALA A 67 8.60 -5.06 12.75
N ASP A 68 8.92 -5.91 11.78
CA ASP A 68 8.87 -5.55 10.36
C ASP A 68 7.41 -5.42 9.89
N PHE A 69 6.53 -6.33 10.31
CA PHE A 69 5.09 -6.18 10.05
C PHE A 69 4.49 -4.93 10.71
N CYS A 70 4.91 -4.60 11.94
CA CYS A 70 4.54 -3.33 12.57
C CYS A 70 4.97 -2.13 11.71
N ALA A 71 6.23 -2.12 11.26
CA ALA A 71 6.77 -1.04 10.44
C ALA A 71 6.11 -0.96 9.05
N MET A 72 5.67 -2.09 8.49
CA MET A 72 4.88 -2.14 7.26
C MET A 72 3.51 -1.46 7.44
N ALA A 73 2.81 -1.74 8.55
CA ALA A 73 1.54 -1.09 8.86
C ALA A 73 1.70 0.44 9.04
N ASP A 74 2.74 0.85 9.77
CA ASP A 74 3.08 2.26 9.97
C ASP A 74 3.41 2.95 8.62
N HIS A 75 4.18 2.29 7.75
CA HIS A 75 4.53 2.84 6.45
C HIS A 75 3.33 2.94 5.51
N LEU A 76 2.45 1.94 5.48
CA LEU A 76 1.23 2.00 4.68
C LEU A 76 0.37 3.20 5.11
N ALA A 77 0.14 3.39 6.41
CA ALA A 77 -0.60 4.53 6.91
C ALA A 77 0.05 5.87 6.51
N GLN A 78 1.38 5.96 6.55
CA GLN A 78 2.11 7.15 6.09
C GLN A 78 1.96 7.42 4.58
N LEU A 79 1.93 6.38 3.75
CA LEU A 79 1.70 6.55 2.31
C LEU A 79 0.31 7.14 2.06
N LEU A 80 -0.71 6.60 2.74
CA LEU A 80 -2.11 6.99 2.54
C LEU A 80 -2.44 8.42 3.01
N THR A 81 -1.60 9.03 3.86
CA THR A 81 -1.73 10.45 4.24
C THR A 81 -1.04 11.40 3.25
N GLY A 82 -0.16 10.89 2.40
CA GLY A 82 0.54 11.66 1.38
C GLY A 82 -0.34 12.00 0.17
N GLY A 83 0.11 12.97 -0.63
CA GLY A 83 -0.58 13.35 -1.86
C GLY A 83 -2.02 13.84 -1.62
N ARG A 84 -2.98 13.24 -2.34
CA ARG A 84 -4.41 13.40 -2.11
C ARG A 84 -4.90 12.28 -1.17
N PRO A 85 -5.14 12.57 0.12
CA PRO A 85 -5.65 11.58 1.05
C PRO A 85 -7.10 11.19 0.68
N VAL A 86 -7.48 9.95 1.03
CA VAL A 86 -8.79 9.36 0.70
C VAL A 86 -9.59 8.92 1.94
N ALA A 87 -9.03 9.17 3.12
CA ALA A 87 -9.62 8.91 4.42
C ALA A 87 -9.18 10.01 5.38
N ASP A 88 -9.92 10.19 6.47
CA ASP A 88 -9.49 11.08 7.53
C ASP A 88 -8.34 10.46 8.35
N GLN A 89 -7.61 11.31 9.07
CA GLN A 89 -6.45 10.88 9.83
C GLN A 89 -6.82 9.92 10.97
N SER A 90 -8.02 10.04 11.55
CA SER A 90 -8.49 9.18 12.63
C SER A 90 -8.80 7.76 12.16
N GLU A 91 -9.43 7.61 10.99
CA GLU A 91 -9.70 6.33 10.33
C GLU A 91 -8.38 5.63 10.02
N LEU A 92 -7.43 6.34 9.39
CA LEU A 92 -6.11 5.80 9.08
C LEU A 92 -5.34 5.38 10.33
N ASN A 93 -5.41 6.16 11.42
CA ASN A 93 -4.79 5.80 12.69
C ASN A 93 -5.43 4.56 13.31
N THR A 94 -6.75 4.47 13.29
CA THR A 94 -7.49 3.32 13.84
C THR A 94 -7.18 2.04 13.09
N LEU A 95 -7.19 2.09 11.75
CA LEU A 95 -6.84 0.95 10.91
C LEU A 95 -5.36 0.58 11.08
N ARG A 96 -4.46 1.57 11.14
CA ARG A 96 -3.04 1.34 11.44
C ARG A 96 -2.87 0.61 12.76
N ASP A 97 -3.45 1.11 13.85
CA ASP A 97 -3.24 0.53 15.18
C ASP A 97 -3.81 -0.89 15.27
N THR A 98 -4.96 -1.12 14.64
CA THR A 98 -5.58 -2.44 14.50
C THR A 98 -4.64 -3.40 13.78
N VAL A 99 -4.23 -3.06 12.56
CA VAL A 99 -3.34 -3.92 11.75
C VAL A 99 -2.00 -4.10 12.44
N ARG A 100 -1.39 -3.03 12.96
CA ARG A 100 -0.07 -3.04 13.63
C ARG A 100 -0.02 -4.01 14.80
N SER A 101 -1.13 -4.23 15.50
CA SER A 101 -1.24 -5.23 16.57
C SER A 101 -1.33 -6.68 16.09
N GLY A 102 -1.26 -6.93 14.78
CA GLY A 102 -1.51 -8.23 14.17
C GLY A 102 -3.01 -8.61 14.17
N GLY A 103 -3.88 -7.61 14.37
CA GLY A 103 -5.32 -7.80 14.50
C GLY A 103 -6.11 -7.24 13.31
N GLY A 104 -7.43 -7.31 13.43
CA GLY A 104 -8.37 -6.89 12.38
C GLY A 104 -9.07 -8.08 11.74
N GLY A 105 -10.37 -7.93 11.52
CA GLY A 105 -11.17 -8.88 10.78
C GLY A 105 -11.15 -8.60 9.28
N ARG A 106 -11.95 -9.36 8.53
CA ARG A 106 -12.08 -9.18 7.08
C ARG A 106 -12.56 -7.76 6.73
N ALA A 107 -13.44 -7.17 7.53
CA ALA A 107 -13.98 -5.83 7.25
C ALA A 107 -12.90 -4.75 7.32
N GLU A 108 -12.08 -4.75 8.38
CA GLU A 108 -10.99 -3.78 8.56
C GLU A 108 -9.92 -3.96 7.48
N LEU A 109 -9.55 -5.21 7.16
CA LEU A 109 -8.52 -5.49 6.16
C LEU A 109 -9.00 -5.21 4.73
N TYR A 110 -10.29 -5.43 4.44
CA TYR A 110 -10.89 -5.00 3.18
C TYR A 110 -10.95 -3.48 3.07
N ARG A 111 -11.23 -2.79 4.17
CA ARG A 111 -11.18 -1.33 4.18
C ARG A 111 -9.76 -0.81 3.92
N VAL A 112 -8.73 -1.44 4.47
CA VAL A 112 -7.32 -1.10 4.18
C VAL A 112 -7.01 -1.30 2.69
N ALA A 113 -7.44 -2.41 2.09
CA ALA A 113 -7.23 -2.67 0.66
C ALA A 113 -7.99 -1.67 -0.23
N GLU A 114 -9.24 -1.37 0.09
CA GLU A 114 -10.06 -0.38 -0.60
C GLU A 114 -9.45 1.03 -0.54
N LEU A 115 -8.95 1.45 0.62
CA LEU A 115 -8.27 2.73 0.79
C LEU A 115 -6.96 2.78 -0.01
N ALA A 116 -6.21 1.69 -0.08
CA ALA A 116 -5.01 1.61 -0.91
C ALA A 116 -5.34 1.79 -2.40
N VAL A 117 -6.38 1.12 -2.91
CA VAL A 117 -6.87 1.31 -4.30
C VAL A 117 -7.27 2.76 -4.51
N SER A 118 -8.15 3.28 -3.65
CA SER A 118 -8.66 4.65 -3.75
C SER A 118 -7.52 5.67 -3.77
N TRP A 119 -6.51 5.49 -2.92
CA TRP A 119 -5.36 6.38 -2.86
C TRP A 119 -4.53 6.34 -4.13
N VAL A 120 -4.30 5.16 -4.73
CA VAL A 120 -3.61 5.04 -6.02
C VAL A 120 -4.37 5.75 -7.13
N LEU A 121 -5.70 5.59 -7.19
CA LEU A 121 -6.54 6.25 -8.20
C LEU A 121 -6.60 7.78 -8.00
N ALA A 122 -6.54 8.25 -6.76
CA ALA A 122 -6.44 9.68 -6.44
C ALA A 122 -5.04 10.26 -6.73
N ASN A 123 -4.00 9.41 -6.75
CA ASN A 123 -2.60 9.78 -6.94
C ASN A 123 -1.94 8.95 -8.06
N PRO A 124 -2.42 9.05 -9.32
CA PRO A 124 -2.08 8.09 -10.36
C PRO A 124 -0.69 8.30 -10.97
N ILE A 125 -0.02 9.43 -10.69
CA ILE A 125 1.33 9.69 -11.21
C ILE A 125 2.34 8.91 -10.38
N PRO A 126 3.07 7.93 -10.95
CA PRO A 126 3.99 7.10 -10.18
C PRO A 126 5.08 7.92 -9.49
N VAL A 127 5.19 7.77 -8.17
CA VAL A 127 6.26 8.37 -7.38
C VAL A 127 7.24 7.29 -6.95
N PRO A 128 8.56 7.47 -7.08
CA PRO A 128 9.53 6.46 -6.66
C PRO A 128 9.38 6.10 -5.18
N ALA A 129 9.41 4.80 -4.89
CA ALA A 129 9.50 4.35 -3.51
C ALA A 129 10.86 4.78 -2.91
N ALA A 130 10.82 5.32 -1.70
CA ALA A 130 12.01 5.46 -0.87
C ALA A 130 12.42 4.08 -0.33
N PRO A 131 13.66 3.91 0.16
CA PRO A 131 14.04 2.69 0.87
C PRO A 131 13.06 2.40 2.01
N ALA A 132 12.54 1.18 2.05
CA ALA A 132 11.59 0.76 3.08
C ALA A 132 12.27 0.70 4.47
N PRO A 133 11.57 1.10 5.54
CA PRO A 133 12.07 1.03 6.91
C PRO A 133 11.95 -0.38 7.54
N TYR A 134 11.73 -1.42 6.73
CA TYR A 134 11.52 -2.80 7.14
C TYR A 134 12.15 -3.78 6.15
N ARG A 135 12.30 -5.04 6.56
CA ARG A 135 12.80 -6.13 5.71
C ARG A 135 11.66 -6.77 4.89
N ASN A 136 12.00 -7.30 3.72
CA ASN A 136 11.04 -7.95 2.82
C ASN A 136 10.94 -9.45 3.04
#